data_AF-A0A484C5C0-F1
#
_entry.id   AF-A0A484C5C0-F1
#
_cell.length_a   1.000
_cell.length_b   1.000
_cell.length_c   1.000
_cell.angle_alpha   90.00
_cell.angle_beta   90.00
_cell.angle_gamma   90.00
#
_symmetry.space_group_name_H-M   'P 1'
#
loop_
_entity.id
_entity.type
_entity.pdbx_description
1 polymer ?
#
loop_
_entity_poly.entity_id
_entity_poly.type
_entity_poly.pdbx_seq_one_letter_code
_entity_poly.pdbx_strand_id
1 'polypeptide(L)'
;MDAGTDAMDVLMGRVIPVKLGLIGVVNRSQLDINNKKSVADAIRDEHAFLQKKYPSLANRNGTKYLARTLNRLLMHHIRDCLPELKTRINVLAAQYQSLLSSYGEPVEDQSATLLQLITKFATEYCNTIEGTAKYIETAELCGGARICYIFHETFGRTLESVDPLGGLSTIDILTAIRNATGPRPSLFVPEISFELLVKKQVKRLEEPSLRCVELVHEEMQRIIQHCSNYSTQCRSCRDFPSCMRPLWK
;
A
#
# COMPACT_ATOMS: atom_id res chain seq x y z
N MET A 1 12.54 68.73 -2.02
CA MET A 1 11.88 69.24 -0.81
C MET A 1 11.82 70.74 -0.94
N ASP A 2 10.64 71.32 -0.77
CA ASP A 2 10.48 72.77 -0.81
C ASP A 2 11.15 73.40 0.41
N ALA A 3 11.80 74.54 0.19
CA ALA A 3 12.51 75.27 1.22
C ALA A 3 11.51 75.77 2.28
N GLY A 4 11.44 75.08 3.42
CA GLY A 4 10.56 75.42 4.55
C GLY A 4 9.78 74.24 5.12
N THR A 5 9.61 73.17 4.36
CA THR A 5 8.95 71.94 4.82
C THR A 5 9.95 70.93 5.40
N ASP A 6 9.53 70.17 6.41
CA ASP A 6 10.26 69.02 6.95
C ASP A 6 9.38 67.77 6.97
N ALA A 7 10.02 66.60 6.91
CA ALA A 7 9.34 65.30 6.94
C ALA A 7 9.52 64.62 8.30
N MET A 8 9.75 65.39 9.37
CA MET A 8 10.14 64.83 10.67
C MET A 8 9.00 64.01 11.30
N ASP A 9 7.77 64.52 11.25
CA ASP A 9 6.60 63.80 11.77
C ASP A 9 6.26 62.53 10.98
N VAL A 10 6.61 62.50 9.68
CA VAL A 10 6.48 61.30 8.84
C VAL A 10 7.56 60.29 9.22
N LEU A 11 8.83 60.70 9.31
CA LEU A 11 9.95 59.81 9.65
C LEU A 11 9.86 59.27 11.09
N MET A 12 9.23 60.00 12.01
CA MET A 12 8.92 59.54 13.36
C MET A 12 7.69 58.62 13.43
N GLY A 13 6.99 58.41 12.32
CA GLY A 13 5.80 57.55 12.26
C GLY A 13 4.57 58.13 12.94
N ARG A 14 4.54 59.45 13.20
CA ARG A 14 3.40 60.15 13.82
C ARG A 14 2.25 60.34 12.84
N VAL A 15 2.58 60.58 11.56
CA VAL A 15 1.60 60.72 10.47
C VAL A 15 1.25 59.37 9.86
N ILE A 16 2.26 58.51 9.64
CA ILE A 16 2.08 57.19 9.02
C ILE A 16 2.76 56.14 9.91
N PRO A 17 2.00 55.38 10.70
CA PRO A 17 2.57 54.34 11.57
C PRO A 17 2.94 53.09 10.75
N VAL A 18 4.23 52.74 10.73
CA VAL A 18 4.76 51.56 10.03
C VAL A 18 5.52 50.65 11.00
N LYS A 19 5.20 49.35 11.03
CA LYS A 19 5.79 48.36 11.96
C LYS A 19 7.31 48.23 11.86
N LEU A 20 7.87 48.46 10.68
CA LEU A 20 9.32 48.35 10.41
C LEU A 20 10.05 49.71 10.44
N GLY A 21 9.32 50.79 10.72
CA GLY A 21 9.83 52.16 10.67
C GLY A 21 9.95 52.74 9.26
N LEU A 22 10.23 54.04 9.19
CA LEU A 22 10.46 54.79 7.95
C LEU A 22 11.92 55.27 7.96
N ILE A 23 12.62 55.03 6.84
CA ILE A 23 14.04 55.39 6.70
C ILE A 23 14.15 56.34 5.51
N GLY A 24 14.63 57.57 5.79
CA GLY A 24 14.90 58.56 4.75
C GLY A 24 16.21 58.28 4.03
N VAL A 25 16.25 58.47 2.71
CA VAL A 25 17.43 58.27 1.87
C VAL A 25 17.61 59.49 0.96
N VAL A 26 18.86 59.89 0.72
CA VAL A 26 19.19 60.94 -0.24
C VAL A 26 19.97 60.32 -1.38
N ASN A 27 19.43 60.44 -2.60
CA ASN A 27 20.01 59.86 -3.80
C ASN A 27 20.61 60.93 -4.73
N ARG A 28 21.32 60.47 -5.75
CA ARG A 28 21.87 61.31 -6.83
C ARG A 28 20.74 61.97 -7.61
N SER A 29 20.91 63.26 -7.91
CA SER A 29 20.05 63.98 -8.85
C SER A 29 20.39 63.64 -10.31
N GLN A 30 19.54 64.06 -11.25
CA GLN A 30 19.81 63.84 -12.68
C GLN A 30 21.14 64.46 -13.14
N LEU A 31 21.51 65.62 -12.57
CA LEU A 31 22.80 66.26 -12.85
C LEU A 31 23.98 65.46 -12.27
N ASP A 32 23.84 64.94 -11.05
CA ASP A 32 24.88 64.10 -10.43
C ASP A 32 25.11 62.79 -11.20
N ILE A 33 24.05 62.25 -11.83
CA ILE A 33 24.13 61.08 -12.71
C ILE A 33 24.90 61.44 -13.99
N ASN A 34 24.54 62.55 -14.63
CA ASN A 34 25.23 63.04 -15.84
C ASN A 34 26.73 63.30 -15.56
N ASN A 35 27.04 63.82 -14.37
CA ASN A 35 28.41 64.08 -13.90
C ASN A 35 29.13 62.84 -13.34
N LYS A 36 28.52 61.65 -13.39
CA LYS A 36 29.08 60.38 -12.90
C LYS A 36 29.62 60.44 -11.47
N LYS A 37 28.89 61.13 -10.57
CA LYS A 37 29.26 61.23 -9.17
C LYS A 37 29.46 59.85 -8.52
N SER A 38 30.57 59.70 -7.80
CA SER A 38 30.93 58.45 -7.14
C SER A 38 29.95 58.13 -6.00
N VAL A 39 29.82 56.84 -5.66
CA VAL A 39 28.97 56.40 -4.53
C VAL A 39 29.53 56.93 -3.20
N ALA A 40 30.85 57.02 -3.06
CA ALA A 40 31.49 57.54 -1.85
C ALA A 40 31.16 59.02 -1.61
N ASP A 41 31.13 59.83 -2.67
CA ASP A 41 30.77 61.24 -2.59
C ASP A 41 29.27 61.42 -2.34
N ALA A 42 28.41 60.60 -2.97
CA ALA A 42 26.98 60.60 -2.70
C ALA A 42 26.64 60.27 -1.23
N ILE A 43 27.36 59.30 -0.63
CA ILE A 43 27.21 58.96 0.79
C ILE A 43 27.68 60.09 1.70
N ARG A 44 28.75 60.81 1.32
CA ARG A 44 29.26 61.95 2.09
C ARG A 44 28.25 63.09 2.11
N ASP A 45 27.66 63.38 0.96
CA ASP A 45 26.64 64.41 0.80
C ASP A 45 25.33 64.04 1.51
N GLU A 46 24.92 62.76 1.44
CA GLU A 46 23.80 62.24 2.22
C GLU A 46 24.02 62.45 3.72
N HIS A 47 25.20 62.09 4.24
CA HIS A 47 25.52 62.26 5.65
C HIS A 47 25.55 63.74 6.06
N ALA A 48 26.16 64.60 5.24
CA ALA A 48 26.22 66.04 5.51
C ALA A 48 24.81 66.67 5.51
N PHE A 49 23.96 66.29 4.56
CA PHE A 49 22.57 66.75 4.49
C PHE A 49 21.76 66.30 5.71
N LEU A 50 21.84 65.02 6.06
CA LEU A 50 21.10 64.45 7.19
C LEU A 50 21.55 65.05 8.53
N GLN A 51 22.85 65.27 8.73
CA GLN A 51 23.38 65.93 9.93
C GLN A 51 22.92 67.39 10.05
N LYS A 52 22.85 68.12 8.92
CA LYS A 52 22.42 69.53 8.93
C LYS A 52 20.91 69.70 9.09
N LYS A 53 20.10 68.86 8.43
CA LYS A 53 18.64 69.02 8.35
C LYS A 53 17.89 68.21 9.42
N TYR A 54 18.41 67.04 9.82
CA TYR A 54 17.78 66.13 10.79
C TYR A 54 18.81 65.52 11.76
N PRO A 55 19.45 66.31 12.65
CA PRO A 55 20.57 65.84 13.48
C PRO A 55 20.22 64.62 14.35
N SER A 56 19.04 64.62 14.97
CA SER A 56 18.58 63.55 15.87
C SER A 56 18.23 62.24 15.13
N LEU A 57 17.94 62.32 13.83
CA LEU A 57 17.56 61.18 12.99
C LEU A 57 18.69 60.75 12.05
N ALA A 58 19.79 61.50 11.97
CA ALA A 58 20.90 61.25 11.04
C ALA A 58 21.50 59.84 11.20
N ASN A 59 21.54 59.31 12.42
CA ASN A 59 22.05 57.97 12.72
C ASN A 59 21.05 56.83 12.41
N ARG A 60 19.77 57.16 12.20
CA ARG A 60 18.67 56.22 11.86
C ARG A 60 18.18 56.37 10.42
N ASN A 61 18.79 57.27 9.66
CA ASN A 61 18.50 57.54 8.26
C ASN A 61 19.75 57.31 7.41
N GLY A 62 19.53 57.25 6.10
CA GLY A 62 20.59 57.10 5.11
C GLY A 62 20.78 55.67 4.64
N THR A 63 21.46 55.55 3.51
CA THR A 63 21.60 54.31 2.74
C THR A 63 22.32 53.21 3.54
N LYS A 64 23.32 53.58 4.35
CA LYS A 64 24.05 52.64 5.22
C LYS A 64 23.16 52.03 6.31
N TYR A 65 22.31 52.85 6.93
CA TYR A 65 21.38 52.38 7.97
C TYR A 65 20.29 51.50 7.37
N LEU A 66 19.78 51.88 6.18
CA LEU A 66 18.84 51.08 5.42
C LEU A 66 19.41 49.68 5.11
N ALA A 67 20.62 49.61 4.55
CA ALA A 67 21.25 48.33 4.21
C ALA A 67 21.42 47.41 5.44
N ARG A 68 21.86 47.97 6.58
CA ARG A 68 21.96 47.21 7.85
C ARG A 68 20.60 46.73 8.34
N THR A 69 19.58 47.58 8.23
CA THR A 69 18.22 47.25 8.66
C THR A 69 17.63 46.15 7.77
N LEU A 70 17.78 46.24 6.45
CA LEU A 70 17.35 45.20 5.50
C LEU A 70 18.05 43.87 5.77
N ASN A 71 19.37 43.88 5.99
CA ASN A 71 20.11 42.66 6.34
C ASN A 71 19.61 42.05 7.66
N ARG A 72 19.32 42.87 8.67
CA ARG A 72 18.74 42.39 9.93
C ARG A 72 17.36 41.78 9.73
N LEU A 73 16.50 42.42 8.94
CA LEU A 73 15.16 41.92 8.64
C LEU A 73 15.20 40.61 7.85
N LEU A 74 16.09 40.50 6.87
CA LEU A 74 16.30 39.27 6.12
C LEU A 74 16.76 38.13 7.04
N MET A 75 17.74 38.39 7.91
CA MET A 75 18.22 37.40 8.88
C MET A 75 17.13 36.97 9.88
N HIS A 76 16.28 37.91 10.32
CA HIS A 76 15.14 37.60 11.16
C HIS A 76 14.14 36.71 10.43
N HIS A 77 13.77 37.07 9.20
CA HIS A 77 12.83 36.29 8.41
C HIS A 77 13.34 34.88 8.11
N ILE A 78 14.63 34.72 7.78
CA ILE A 78 15.24 33.40 7.61
C ILE A 78 15.13 32.58 8.91
N ARG A 79 15.43 33.17 10.08
CA ARG A 79 15.30 32.48 11.36
C ARG A 79 13.87 32.08 11.69
N ASP A 80 12.88 32.88 11.33
CA ASP A 80 11.47 32.56 11.56
C ASP A 80 10.99 31.40 10.68
N CYS A 81 11.49 31.31 9.44
CA CYS A 81 11.11 30.26 8.49
C CYS A 81 11.88 28.93 8.69
N LEU A 82 13.07 28.97 9.31
CA LEU A 82 13.91 27.77 9.51
C LEU A 82 13.24 26.66 10.36
N PRO A 83 12.54 26.94 11.46
CA PRO A 83 11.81 25.93 12.23
C PRO A 83 10.77 25.19 11.39
N GLU A 84 9.99 25.93 10.60
CA GLU A 84 8.95 25.34 9.73
C GLU A 84 9.56 24.51 8.60
N LEU A 85 10.67 24.98 8.01
CA LEU A 85 11.40 24.19 7.03
C LEU A 85 11.93 22.89 7.64
N LYS A 86 12.49 22.95 8.86
CA LYS A 86 13.00 21.78 9.57
C LYS A 86 11.88 20.79 9.90
N THR A 87 10.72 21.25 10.37
CA THR A 87 9.58 20.36 10.64
C THR A 87 9.09 19.70 9.36
N ARG A 88 8.99 20.45 8.25
CA ARG A 88 8.61 19.89 6.94
C ARG A 88 9.61 18.84 6.44
N ILE A 89 10.91 19.09 6.56
CA ILE A 89 11.95 18.11 6.20
C ILE A 89 11.81 16.85 7.06
N ASN A 90 11.59 16.97 8.37
CA ASN A 90 11.41 15.82 9.24
C ASN A 90 10.16 15.00 8.89
N VAL A 91 9.05 15.66 8.55
CA VAL A 91 7.83 14.99 8.09
C VAL A 91 8.09 14.24 6.79
N LEU A 92 8.73 14.88 5.81
CA LEU A 92 9.08 14.22 4.55
C LEU A 92 10.05 13.06 4.77
N ALA A 93 11.06 13.21 5.62
CA ALA A 93 11.99 12.15 5.97
C ALA A 93 11.27 10.95 6.61
N ALA A 94 10.34 11.20 7.54
CA ALA A 94 9.54 10.13 8.15
C ALA A 94 8.61 9.44 7.13
N GLN A 95 8.02 10.19 6.20
CA GLN A 95 7.21 9.65 5.11
C GLN A 95 8.04 8.77 4.17
N TYR A 96 9.22 9.24 3.75
CA TYR A 96 10.12 8.46 2.91
C TYR A 96 10.70 7.25 3.65
N GLN A 97 10.97 7.36 4.95
CA GLN A 97 11.39 6.23 5.77
C GLN A 97 10.29 5.17 5.87
N SER A 98 9.03 5.59 6.08
CA SER A 98 7.88 4.68 6.07
C SER A 98 7.72 4.01 4.71
N LEU A 99 7.93 4.74 3.62
CA LEU A 99 7.91 4.21 2.26
C LEU A 99 9.06 3.20 2.03
N LEU A 100 10.28 3.50 2.48
CA LEU A 100 11.43 2.58 2.41
C LEU A 100 11.20 1.31 3.23
N SER A 101 10.73 1.44 4.47
CA SER A 101 10.34 0.30 5.30
C SER A 101 9.24 -0.55 4.65
N SER A 102 8.44 0.05 3.77
CA SER A 102 7.42 -0.67 3.01
C SER A 102 7.97 -1.47 1.82
N TYR A 103 9.16 -1.12 1.30
CA TYR A 103 9.91 -1.92 0.33
C TYR A 103 10.76 -3.00 1.02
N GLY A 104 11.14 -2.78 2.28
CA GLY A 104 11.96 -3.71 3.05
C GLY A 104 13.45 -3.53 2.81
N GLU A 105 14.22 -4.57 3.10
CA GLU A 105 15.67 -4.56 2.92
C GLU A 105 16.06 -5.06 1.53
N PRO A 106 17.16 -4.54 0.96
CA PRO A 106 17.68 -5.07 -0.30
C PRO A 106 18.04 -6.55 -0.13
N VAL A 107 17.72 -7.35 -1.15
CA VAL A 107 18.03 -8.78 -1.15
C VAL A 107 19.52 -8.98 -1.41
N GLU A 108 20.27 -9.27 -0.35
CA GLU A 108 21.70 -9.58 -0.44
C GLU A 108 21.93 -11.04 -0.87
N ASP A 109 21.19 -11.97 -0.29
CA ASP A 109 21.25 -13.40 -0.62
C ASP A 109 19.95 -13.88 -1.27
N GLN A 110 19.97 -13.96 -2.59
CA GLN A 110 18.83 -14.41 -3.39
C GLN A 110 18.37 -15.83 -3.02
N SER A 111 19.30 -16.71 -2.62
CA SER A 111 19.00 -18.11 -2.34
C SER A 111 18.26 -18.28 -1.01
N ALA A 112 18.75 -17.61 0.04
CA ALA A 112 18.12 -17.60 1.35
C ALA A 112 16.75 -16.90 1.31
N THR A 113 16.64 -15.76 0.61
CA THR A 113 15.36 -15.05 0.47
C THR A 113 14.33 -15.88 -0.28
N LEU A 114 14.72 -16.58 -1.36
CA LEU A 114 13.82 -17.48 -2.08
C LEU A 114 13.32 -18.62 -1.18
N LEU A 115 14.22 -19.26 -0.42
CA LEU A 115 13.84 -20.32 0.52
C LEU A 115 12.87 -19.82 1.59
N GLN A 116 13.14 -18.66 2.17
CA GLN A 116 12.24 -18.02 3.14
C GLN A 116 10.87 -17.73 2.52
N LEU A 117 10.82 -17.30 1.26
CA LEU A 117 9.57 -17.02 0.57
C LEU A 117 8.74 -18.28 0.34
N ILE A 118 9.37 -19.33 -0.17
CA ILE A 118 8.73 -20.64 -0.37
C ILE A 118 8.23 -21.19 0.98
N THR A 119 9.05 -21.09 2.02
CA THR A 119 8.71 -21.58 3.37
C THR A 119 7.51 -20.83 3.94
N LYS A 120 7.50 -19.50 3.83
CA LYS A 120 6.36 -18.67 4.26
C LYS A 120 5.10 -19.02 3.49
N PHE A 121 5.19 -19.15 2.16
CA PHE A 121 4.06 -19.53 1.34
C PHE A 121 3.50 -20.91 1.73
N ALA A 122 4.36 -21.93 1.85
CA ALA A 122 3.95 -23.27 2.26
C ALA A 122 3.31 -23.27 3.66
N THR A 123 3.85 -22.48 4.58
CA THR A 123 3.30 -22.34 5.94
C THR A 123 1.90 -21.72 5.91
N GLU A 124 1.71 -20.61 5.19
CA GLU A 124 0.39 -19.98 5.08
C GLU A 124 -0.62 -20.85 4.32
N TYR A 125 -0.17 -21.59 3.31
CA TYR A 125 -1.00 -22.57 2.60
C TYR A 125 -1.52 -23.66 3.54
N CYS A 126 -0.64 -24.28 4.34
CA CYS A 126 -1.03 -25.26 5.34
C CYS A 126 -1.95 -24.65 6.40
N ASN A 127 -1.64 -23.47 6.92
CA ASN A 127 -2.47 -22.79 7.91
C ASN A 127 -3.89 -22.49 7.38
N THR A 128 -4.03 -22.20 6.08
CA THR A 128 -5.33 -21.95 5.45
C THR A 128 -6.16 -23.24 5.32
N ILE A 129 -5.50 -24.38 5.07
CA ILE A 129 -6.14 -25.69 5.10
C ILE A 129 -6.52 -26.08 6.53
N GLU A 130 -5.71 -25.76 7.53
CA GLU A 130 -6.00 -26.06 8.93
C GLU A 130 -7.04 -25.09 9.55
N GLY A 131 -7.33 -23.97 8.89
CA GLY A 131 -8.20 -22.91 9.43
C GLY A 131 -7.54 -22.05 10.52
N THR A 132 -6.21 -22.09 10.63
CA THR A 132 -5.39 -21.31 11.58
C THR A 132 -4.71 -20.12 10.91
N ALA A 133 -5.01 -19.85 9.64
CA ALA A 133 -4.51 -18.70 8.91
C ALA A 133 -4.84 -17.38 9.61
N LYS A 134 -3.92 -16.42 9.56
CA LYS A 134 -4.10 -15.10 10.18
C LYS A 134 -5.17 -14.25 9.48
N TYR A 135 -5.39 -14.51 8.20
CA TYR A 135 -6.33 -13.78 7.36
C TYR A 135 -7.46 -14.71 6.96
N ILE A 136 -8.52 -14.72 7.77
CA ILE A 136 -9.73 -15.50 7.49
C ILE A 136 -10.74 -14.56 6.84
N GLU A 137 -11.13 -14.87 5.60
CA GLU A 137 -12.20 -14.17 4.90
C GLU A 137 -13.55 -14.51 5.55
N THR A 138 -14.34 -13.50 5.90
CA THR A 138 -15.61 -13.67 6.63
C THR A 138 -16.83 -13.76 5.72
N ALA A 139 -16.65 -13.55 4.41
CA ALA A 139 -17.74 -13.47 3.44
C ALA A 139 -18.16 -14.86 2.91
N GLU A 140 -17.22 -15.78 2.72
CA GLU A 140 -17.46 -17.11 2.16
C GLU A 140 -16.69 -18.18 2.94
N LEU A 141 -17.22 -19.42 2.95
CA LEU A 141 -16.52 -20.57 3.49
C LEU A 141 -15.38 -20.98 2.55
N CYS A 142 -14.14 -20.86 3.00
CA CYS A 142 -12.95 -21.21 2.23
C CYS A 142 -12.02 -22.16 2.98
N GLY A 143 -11.07 -22.78 2.26
CA GLY A 143 -9.98 -23.53 2.89
C GLY A 143 -10.45 -24.84 3.52
N GLY A 144 -9.92 -25.15 4.72
CA GLY A 144 -10.25 -26.40 5.42
C GLY A 144 -11.74 -26.61 5.69
N ALA A 145 -12.43 -25.54 6.11
CA ALA A 145 -13.85 -25.62 6.43
C ALA A 145 -14.70 -25.91 5.18
N ARG A 146 -14.30 -25.39 4.02
CA ARG A 146 -14.95 -25.66 2.73
C ARG A 146 -14.73 -27.10 2.28
N ILE A 147 -13.53 -27.64 2.46
CA ILE A 147 -13.24 -29.05 2.21
C ILE A 147 -14.11 -29.95 3.10
N CYS A 148 -14.25 -29.61 4.39
CA CYS A 148 -15.13 -30.33 5.31
C CYS A 148 -16.59 -30.31 4.84
N TYR A 149 -17.07 -29.15 4.36
CA TYR A 149 -18.40 -29.03 3.77
C TYR A 149 -18.58 -29.91 2.52
N ILE A 150 -17.58 -29.97 1.64
CA ILE A 150 -17.62 -30.83 0.45
C ILE A 150 -17.77 -32.30 0.85
N PHE A 151 -17.03 -32.77 1.86
CA PHE A 151 -17.13 -34.17 2.29
C PHE A 151 -18.47 -34.53 2.93
N HIS A 152 -19.02 -33.67 3.78
CA HIS A 152 -20.22 -34.00 4.54
C HIS A 152 -21.50 -33.57 3.83
N GLU A 153 -21.60 -32.29 3.47
CA GLU A 153 -22.83 -31.69 2.97
C GLU A 153 -23.02 -31.93 1.47
N THR A 154 -21.94 -32.03 0.70
CA THR A 154 -22.05 -32.32 -0.74
C THR A 154 -21.96 -33.83 -1.00
N PHE A 155 -20.84 -34.46 -0.66
CA PHE A 155 -20.59 -35.86 -0.97
C PHE A 155 -21.45 -36.80 -0.14
N GLY A 156 -21.54 -36.59 1.17
CA GLY A 156 -22.41 -37.37 2.06
C GLY A 156 -23.87 -37.37 1.59
N ARG A 157 -24.46 -36.19 1.36
CA ARG A 157 -25.83 -36.09 0.82
C ARG A 157 -25.99 -36.71 -0.56
N THR A 158 -24.96 -36.60 -1.42
CA THR A 158 -25.00 -37.22 -2.75
C THR A 158 -25.04 -38.74 -2.63
N LEU A 159 -24.22 -39.34 -1.76
CA LEU A 159 -24.23 -40.78 -1.50
C LEU A 159 -25.57 -41.24 -0.91
N GLU A 160 -26.13 -40.51 0.04
CA GLU A 160 -27.45 -40.80 0.62
C GLU A 160 -28.58 -40.73 -0.42
N SER A 161 -28.42 -39.90 -1.45
CA SER A 161 -29.38 -39.81 -2.56
C SER A 161 -29.28 -40.96 -3.58
N VAL A 162 -28.20 -41.75 -3.54
CA VAL A 162 -28.06 -42.93 -4.41
C VAL A 162 -29.00 -44.02 -3.90
N ASP A 163 -30.10 -44.23 -4.60
CA ASP A 163 -31.05 -45.28 -4.28
C ASP A 163 -30.36 -46.67 -4.26
N PRO A 164 -30.32 -47.37 -3.11
CA PRO A 164 -29.69 -48.68 -2.98
C PRO A 164 -30.39 -49.79 -3.78
N LEU A 165 -31.67 -49.59 -4.11
CA LEU A 165 -32.47 -50.50 -4.92
C LEU A 165 -32.64 -50.01 -6.37
N GLY A 166 -32.05 -48.84 -6.69
CA GLY A 166 -32.17 -48.22 -8.00
C GLY A 166 -31.60 -49.11 -9.10
N GLY A 167 -32.41 -49.38 -10.14
CA GLY A 167 -32.00 -50.25 -11.25
C GLY A 167 -31.91 -51.74 -10.91
N LEU A 168 -32.54 -52.18 -9.81
CA LEU A 168 -32.79 -53.59 -9.46
C LEU A 168 -34.29 -53.90 -9.58
N SER A 169 -34.78 -54.09 -10.81
CA SER A 169 -36.14 -54.60 -10.98
C SER A 169 -36.21 -56.08 -10.62
N THR A 170 -37.37 -56.55 -10.16
CA THR A 170 -37.58 -57.98 -9.86
C THR A 170 -37.28 -58.86 -11.08
N ILE A 171 -37.56 -58.35 -12.29
CA ILE A 171 -37.28 -59.05 -13.55
C ILE A 171 -35.76 -59.15 -13.77
N ASP A 172 -34.99 -58.09 -13.52
CA ASP A 172 -33.53 -58.10 -13.66
C ASP A 172 -32.87 -59.04 -12.66
N ILE A 173 -33.37 -59.07 -11.42
CA ILE A 173 -32.88 -59.99 -10.38
C ILE A 173 -33.13 -61.44 -10.79
N LEU A 174 -34.36 -61.78 -11.21
CA LEU A 174 -34.70 -63.13 -11.66
C LEU A 174 -33.90 -63.53 -12.90
N THR A 175 -33.65 -62.59 -13.81
CA THR A 175 -32.82 -62.81 -15.00
C THR A 175 -31.36 -63.05 -14.61
N ALA A 176 -30.81 -62.27 -13.69
CA ALA A 176 -29.46 -62.46 -13.16
C ALA A 176 -29.30 -63.82 -12.47
N ILE A 177 -30.30 -64.27 -11.70
CA ILE A 177 -30.31 -65.59 -11.07
C ILE A 177 -30.29 -66.70 -12.13
N ARG A 178 -31.18 -66.63 -13.13
CA ARG A 178 -31.23 -67.62 -14.21
C ARG A 178 -29.92 -67.69 -15.01
N ASN A 179 -29.33 -66.53 -15.32
CA ASN A 179 -28.06 -66.45 -16.02
C ASN A 179 -26.90 -67.01 -15.17
N ALA A 180 -26.89 -66.75 -13.87
CA ALA A 180 -25.90 -67.30 -12.94
C ALA A 180 -26.02 -68.82 -12.75
N THR A 181 -27.23 -69.38 -12.82
CA THR A 181 -27.46 -70.84 -12.79
C THR A 181 -26.93 -71.53 -14.05
N GLY A 182 -26.97 -70.85 -15.20
CA GLY A 182 -26.44 -71.36 -16.45
C GLY A 182 -27.26 -72.55 -16.98
N PRO A 183 -26.64 -73.51 -17.70
CA PRO A 183 -27.36 -74.58 -18.40
C PRO A 183 -27.81 -75.74 -17.50
N ARG A 184 -27.43 -75.76 -16.22
CA ARG A 184 -27.71 -76.87 -15.30
C ARG A 184 -28.86 -76.52 -14.36
N PRO A 185 -29.76 -77.46 -14.03
CA PRO A 185 -30.77 -77.24 -13.01
C PRO A 185 -30.09 -77.04 -11.64
N SER A 186 -30.52 -76.02 -10.90
CA SER A 186 -30.05 -75.74 -9.53
C SER A 186 -31.20 -75.84 -8.55
N LEU A 187 -30.94 -76.42 -7.38
CA LEU A 187 -31.89 -76.50 -6.26
C LEU A 187 -31.91 -75.20 -5.43
N PHE A 188 -30.86 -74.40 -5.51
CA PHE A 188 -30.68 -73.17 -4.74
C PHE A 188 -30.29 -71.99 -5.63
N VAL A 189 -30.52 -70.77 -5.15
CA VAL A 189 -30.12 -69.53 -5.83
C VAL A 189 -28.58 -69.38 -5.75
N PRO A 190 -27.87 -69.18 -6.88
CA PRO A 190 -26.42 -69.01 -6.85
C PRO A 190 -25.99 -67.68 -6.19
N GLU A 191 -25.01 -67.73 -5.28
CA GLU A 191 -24.45 -66.54 -4.59
C GLU A 191 -23.86 -65.50 -5.56
N ILE A 192 -23.29 -65.96 -6.67
CA ILE A 192 -22.70 -65.07 -7.69
C ILE A 192 -23.71 -64.08 -8.30
N SER A 193 -25.00 -64.44 -8.31
CA SER A 193 -26.06 -63.54 -8.79
C SER A 193 -26.18 -62.32 -7.87
N PHE A 194 -26.12 -62.52 -6.55
CA PHE A 194 -26.11 -61.45 -5.57
C PHE A 194 -24.84 -60.61 -5.67
N GLU A 195 -23.66 -61.25 -5.78
CA GLU A 195 -22.40 -60.52 -5.95
C GLU A 195 -22.41 -59.59 -7.16
N LEU A 196 -22.94 -60.05 -8.30
CA LEU A 196 -23.02 -59.25 -9.53
C LEU A 196 -23.93 -58.04 -9.34
N LEU A 197 -25.08 -58.21 -8.68
CA LEU A 197 -26.02 -57.12 -8.42
C LEU A 197 -25.44 -56.11 -7.42
N VAL A 198 -24.77 -56.56 -6.37
CA VAL A 198 -24.06 -55.69 -5.43
C VAL A 198 -22.93 -54.94 -6.13
N LYS A 199 -22.10 -55.61 -6.94
CA LYS A 199 -21.04 -54.96 -7.73
C LYS A 199 -21.60 -53.89 -8.67
N LYS A 200 -22.79 -54.10 -9.25
CA LYS A 200 -23.49 -53.09 -10.07
C LYS A 200 -23.87 -51.85 -9.24
N GLN A 201 -24.34 -52.04 -8.00
CA GLN A 201 -24.63 -50.90 -7.11
C GLN A 201 -23.36 -50.18 -6.63
N VAL A 202 -22.32 -50.92 -6.26
CA VAL A 202 -21.03 -50.33 -5.84
C VAL A 202 -20.41 -49.48 -6.95
N LYS A 203 -20.51 -49.91 -8.22
CA LYS A 203 -20.03 -49.11 -9.37
C LYS A 203 -20.71 -47.74 -9.49
N ARG A 204 -21.96 -47.59 -9.05
CA ARG A 204 -22.67 -46.31 -9.09
C ARG A 204 -22.10 -45.28 -8.10
N LEU A 205 -21.32 -45.73 -7.11
CA LEU A 205 -20.66 -44.86 -6.14
C LEU A 205 -19.36 -44.26 -6.69
N GLU A 206 -18.85 -44.75 -7.82
CA GLU A 206 -17.61 -44.28 -8.42
C GLU A 206 -17.71 -42.83 -8.92
N GLU A 207 -18.74 -42.52 -9.71
CA GLU A 207 -18.98 -41.18 -10.25
C GLU A 207 -19.11 -40.08 -9.18
N PRO A 208 -19.94 -40.21 -8.13
CA PRO A 208 -20.01 -39.18 -7.09
C PRO A 208 -18.71 -39.07 -6.29
N SER A 209 -17.93 -40.16 -6.17
CA SER A 209 -16.63 -40.13 -5.50
C SER A 209 -15.59 -39.36 -6.33
N LEU A 210 -15.55 -39.60 -7.64
CA LEU A 210 -14.68 -38.84 -8.56
C LEU A 210 -15.06 -37.36 -8.55
N ARG A 211 -16.36 -37.05 -8.57
CA ARG A 211 -16.83 -35.66 -8.50
C ARG A 211 -16.43 -34.99 -7.19
N CYS A 212 -16.45 -35.70 -6.07
CA CYS A 212 -15.94 -35.17 -4.80
C CYS A 212 -14.46 -34.81 -4.88
N VAL A 213 -13.63 -35.65 -5.49
CA VAL A 213 -12.19 -35.38 -5.68
C VAL A 213 -11.97 -34.15 -6.54
N GLU A 214 -12.73 -33.99 -7.63
CA GLU A 214 -12.69 -32.80 -8.48
C GLU A 214 -13.02 -31.53 -7.70
N LEU A 215 -14.08 -31.55 -6.88
CA LEU A 215 -14.48 -30.40 -6.06
C LEU A 215 -13.42 -30.02 -5.03
N VAL A 216 -12.79 -31.02 -4.39
CA VAL A 216 -11.67 -30.77 -3.46
C VAL A 216 -10.46 -30.22 -4.21
N HIS A 217 -10.17 -30.72 -5.42
CA HIS A 217 -9.09 -30.19 -6.24
C HIS A 217 -9.32 -28.73 -6.62
N GLU A 218 -10.53 -28.38 -7.05
CA GLU A 218 -10.91 -26.98 -7.30
C GLU A 218 -10.72 -26.10 -6.07
N GLU A 219 -11.10 -26.60 -4.87
CA GLU A 219 -10.91 -25.85 -3.64
C GLU A 219 -9.44 -25.68 -3.28
N MET A 220 -8.60 -26.71 -3.44
CA MET A 220 -7.16 -26.60 -3.25
C MET A 220 -6.55 -25.55 -4.18
N GLN A 221 -6.99 -25.48 -5.44
CA GLN A 221 -6.58 -24.43 -6.38
C GLN A 221 -7.06 -23.03 -5.94
N ARG A 222 -8.27 -22.91 -5.40
CA ARG A 222 -8.73 -21.63 -4.81
C ARG A 222 -7.86 -21.19 -3.63
N ILE A 223 -7.44 -22.12 -2.77
CA ILE A 223 -6.54 -21.81 -1.65
C ILE A 223 -5.20 -21.27 -2.17
N ILE A 224 -4.64 -21.88 -3.22
CA ILE A 224 -3.43 -21.37 -3.89
C ILE A 224 -3.63 -19.92 -4.33
N GLN A 225 -4.74 -19.60 -5.01
CA GLN A 225 -5.05 -18.23 -5.44
C GLN A 225 -5.23 -17.27 -4.28
N HIS A 226 -5.93 -17.70 -3.22
CA HIS A 226 -6.13 -16.93 -1.99
C HIS A 226 -4.77 -16.61 -1.35
N CYS A 227 -3.94 -17.62 -1.06
CA CYS A 227 -2.60 -17.45 -0.55
C CYS A 227 -1.72 -16.62 -1.49
N SER A 228 -1.90 -16.70 -2.81
CA SER A 228 -1.24 -15.85 -3.79
C SER A 228 -1.61 -14.38 -3.61
N ASN A 229 -2.88 -14.05 -3.41
CA ASN A 229 -3.32 -12.67 -3.23
C ASN A 229 -2.71 -12.02 -1.97
N TYR A 230 -2.58 -12.76 -0.86
CA TYR A 230 -1.91 -12.27 0.35
C TYR A 230 -0.39 -12.29 0.25
N SER A 231 0.18 -13.32 -0.38
CA SER A 231 1.64 -13.42 -0.58
C SER A 231 2.14 -12.39 -1.59
N THR A 232 1.34 -12.03 -2.60
CA THR A 232 1.61 -10.90 -3.51
C THR A 232 1.29 -9.54 -2.89
N GLN A 233 0.52 -9.50 -1.80
CA GLN A 233 0.46 -8.37 -0.87
C GLN A 233 1.67 -8.31 0.07
N CYS A 234 2.31 -9.46 0.36
CA CYS A 234 3.63 -9.54 0.96
C CYS A 234 4.64 -8.98 -0.07
N ARG A 235 4.95 -7.69 0.09
CA ARG A 235 5.54 -6.83 -0.96
C ARG A 235 6.84 -7.38 -1.57
N SER A 236 7.63 -8.15 -0.81
CA SER A 236 8.83 -8.85 -1.31
C SER A 236 8.58 -9.77 -2.51
N CYS A 237 7.35 -10.26 -2.70
CA CYS A 237 6.96 -11.06 -3.85
C CYS A 237 6.75 -10.25 -5.13
N ARG A 238 6.39 -8.97 -5.02
CA ARG A 238 6.20 -8.08 -6.20
C ARG A 238 7.51 -7.74 -6.88
N ASP A 239 8.61 -7.78 -6.14
CA ASP A 239 9.94 -7.47 -6.65
C ASP A 239 10.54 -8.62 -7.48
N PHE A 240 10.00 -9.85 -7.37
CA PHE A 240 10.45 -11.04 -8.12
C PHE A 240 9.33 -11.74 -8.91
N PRO A 241 8.68 -11.07 -9.87
CA PRO A 241 7.56 -11.63 -10.64
C PRO A 241 7.97 -12.85 -11.49
N SER A 242 9.26 -13.00 -11.82
CA SER A 242 9.80 -14.12 -12.60
C SER A 242 9.91 -15.42 -11.80
N CYS A 243 10.20 -15.35 -10.48
CA CYS A 243 10.32 -16.55 -9.63
C CYS A 243 8.97 -17.14 -9.23
N MET A 244 7.90 -16.36 -9.34
CA MET A 244 6.56 -16.82 -8.98
C MET A 244 5.90 -17.67 -10.07
N ARG A 245 6.07 -17.34 -11.36
CA ARG A 245 5.41 -18.05 -12.47
C ARG A 245 5.57 -19.59 -12.47
N PRO A 246 6.72 -20.17 -12.07
CA PRO A 246 6.89 -21.62 -11.97
C PRO A 246 6.18 -22.27 -10.77
N LEU A 247 5.92 -21.53 -9.69
CA LEU A 247 5.23 -22.05 -8.49
C LEU A 247 3.71 -22.16 -8.66
N TRP A 248 3.14 -21.43 -9.63
CA TRP A 248 1.70 -21.34 -9.87
C TRP A 248 1.22 -22.11 -11.12
N LYS A 249 2.12 -22.84 -11.80
CA LYS A 249 1.81 -23.75 -12.91
C LYS A 249 1.86 -25.18 -12.41
#